data_AF-A0A3M1AZ63-F1
#
_entry.id   AF-A0A3M1AZ63-F1
#
_cell.length_a   1.000
_cell.length_b   1.000
_cell.length_c   1.000
_cell.angle_alpha   90.00
_cell.angle_beta   90.00
_cell.angle_gamma   90.00
#
_symmetry.space_group_name_H-M   'P 1'
#
loop_
_entity.id
_entity.type
_entity.pdbx_description
1 polymer ?
#
loop_
_entity_poly.entity_id
_entity_poly.type
_entity_poly.pdbx_seq_one_letter_code
_entity_poly.pdbx_strand_id
1 'polypeptide(L)' 'MNHAVEPIELARDCEAIAIPGGETVTLPKGTAAFLTQSLGGS' A
#
# COMPACT_ATOMS: atom_id res chain seq x y z
N MET A 1 20.34 6.23 9.81
CA MET A 1 19.57 7.15 8.94
C MET A 1 18.11 6.79 9.13
N ASN A 2 17.30 7.71 9.64
CA ASN A 2 15.90 7.45 9.96
C ASN A 2 15.07 7.55 8.68
N HIS A 3 14.87 6.42 7.97
CA HIS A 3 13.97 6.36 6.81
C HIS A 3 12.53 6.29 7.30
N ALA A 4 11.99 7.42 7.75
CA ALA A 4 10.55 7.54 7.97
C ALA A 4 9.86 7.41 6.60
N VAL A 5 9.01 6.41 6.44
CA VAL A 5 8.19 6.24 5.24
C VAL A 5 7.02 7.20 5.39
N GLU A 6 6.97 8.26 4.59
CA GLU A 6 5.81 9.16 4.56
C GLU A 6 4.67 8.50 3.78
N PRO A 7 3.41 8.72 4.19
CA PRO A 7 2.28 8.19 3.44
C PRO A 7 2.16 8.90 2.08
N ILE A 8 1.84 8.12 1.05
CA ILE A 8 1.56 8.59 -0.31
C ILE A 8 0.06 8.54 -0.59
N GLU A 9 -0.41 9.33 -1.56
CA GLU A 9 -1.77 9.17 -2.09
C GLU A 9 -1.79 8.21 -3.29
N LEU A 10 -2.79 7.32 -3.33
CA LEU A 10 -2.99 6.46 -4.49
C LEU A 10 -3.38 7.28 -5.72
N ALA A 11 -2.65 7.12 -6.82
CA ALA A 11 -2.90 7.86 -8.07
C ALA A 11 -4.16 7.39 -8.83
N ARG A 12 -4.69 6.21 -8.48
CA ARG A 12 -5.85 5.56 -9.10
C ARG A 12 -6.54 4.64 -8.09
N ASP A 13 -7.72 4.15 -8.48
CA ASP A 13 -8.36 3.06 -7.77
C ASP A 13 -7.50 1.79 -7.89
N CYS A 14 -7.31 1.10 -6.77
CA CYS A 14 -6.45 -0.08 -6.68
C CYS A 14 -7.23 -1.25 -6.10
N GLU A 15 -7.22 -2.39 -6.80
CA GLU A 15 -7.68 -3.65 -6.23
C GLU A 15 -6.68 -4.15 -5.18
N ALA A 16 -7.19 -4.56 -4.02
CA ALA A 16 -6.39 -5.06 -2.91
C ALA A 16 -7.08 -6.25 -2.23
N ILE A 17 -6.30 -7.05 -1.51
CA ILE A 17 -6.81 -8.15 -0.69
C ILE A 17 -6.78 -7.73 0.77
N ALA A 18 -7.95 -7.71 1.41
CA ALA A 18 -8.07 -7.39 2.83
C ALA A 18 -7.55 -8.55 3.68
N ILE A 19 -6.48 -8.34 4.43
CA ILE A 19 -5.98 -9.34 5.38
C ILE A 19 -6.66 -9.20 6.75
N PRO A 20 -6.88 -10.31 7.48
CA PRO A 20 -6.57 -11.69 7.09
C PRO A 20 -7.68 -12.39 6.27
N GLY A 21 -8.85 -11.77 6.08
CA GLY A 21 -10.05 -12.41 5.52
C GLY A 21 -9.95 -12.86 4.06
N GLY A 22 -9.11 -12.20 3.26
CA GLY A 22 -8.87 -12.54 1.87
C GLY A 22 -9.88 -11.94 0.88
N GLU A 23 -10.87 -11.18 1.33
CA GLU A 23 -11.78 -10.48 0.41
C GLU A 23 -11.06 -9.48 -0.49
N THR A 24 -11.49 -9.42 -1.74
CA THR A 24 -11.09 -8.40 -2.71
C THR A 24 -11.84 -7.10 -2.43
N VAL A 25 -11.10 -6.01 -2.28
CA VAL A 25 -11.63 -4.65 -2.08
C VAL A 25 -11.03 -3.70 -3.11
N THR A 26 -11.73 -2.60 -3.38
CA THR A 26 -11.18 -1.49 -4.17
C THR A 26 -10.84 -0.34 -3.25
N LEU A 27 -9.56 0.04 -3.21
CA LEU A 27 -9.06 1.23 -2.55
C LEU A 27 -9.23 2.42 -3.50
N PRO A 28 -9.98 3.47 -3.13
CA PRO A 28 -10.17 4.62 -4.00
C PRO A 28 -8.88 5.40 -4.26
N LYS A 29 -8.81 6.07 -5.41
CA LYS A 29 -7.85 7.14 -5.70
C LYS A 29 -7.85 8.17 -4.56
N GLY A 30 -6.66 8.65 -4.18
CA GLY A 30 -6.47 9.62 -3.11
C GLY A 30 -6.37 9.00 -1.71
N THR A 31 -6.56 7.69 -1.58
CA THR A 31 -6.33 7.01 -0.29
C THR A 31 -4.87 7.18 0.13
N ALA A 32 -4.64 7.63 1.36
CA ALA A 32 -3.30 7.69 1.95
C ALA A 32 -2.82 6.27 2.31
N ALA A 33 -1.65 5.88 1.82
CA ALA A 33 -1.08 4.55 1.98
C ALA A 33 0.43 4.61 2.20
N PHE A 34 1.00 3.64 2.92
CA PHE A 34 2.45 3.49 3.03
C PHE A 34 2.95 2.54 1.95
N LEU A 35 3.94 2.98 1.16
CA LEU A 35 4.60 2.14 0.17
C LEU A 35 5.85 1.49 0.80
N THR A 36 5.75 0.21 1.15
CA THR A 36 6.87 -0.57 1.68
C THR A 36 7.52 -1.38 0.58
N GLN A 37 8.84 -1.29 0.44
CA GLN A 37 9.63 -2.21 -0.37
C GLN A 37 10.39 -3.16 0.56
N SER A 38 10.26 -4.46 0.33
CA SER A 38 11.30 -5.39 0.76
C SER A 38 12.35 -5.36 -0.35
N LEU A 39 13.53 -4.79 -0.10
CA LEU A 39 14.68 -5.00 -0.97
C LEU A 39 14.96 -6.51 -0.94
N GLY A 40 14.46 -7.24 -1.92
CA GLY A 40 14.70 -8.66 -2.09
C GLY A 40 16.17 -8.88 -2.41
N GLY A 41 17.02 -8.93 -1.39
CA GLY A 41 18.29 -9.64 -1.43
C GLY A 41 18.02 -11.10 -1.07
N SER A 42 18.55 -12.01 -1.88
CA SER A 42 18.35 -13.47 -1.81
C SER A 42 18.45 -14.07 -0.41
#